data_AF-A0A5N6X5X3-F1
#
_entry.id   AF-A0A5N6X5X3-F1
#
_cell.length_a   1.000
_cell.length_b   1.000
_cell.length_c   1.000
_cell.angle_alpha   90.00
_cell.angle_beta   90.00
_cell.angle_gamma   90.00
#
_symmetry.space_group_name_H-M   'P 1'
#
loop_
_entity.id
_entity.type
_entity.pdbx_description
1 polymer ?
#
loop_
_entity_poly.entity_id
_entity_poly.type
_entity_poly.pdbx_seq_one_letter_code
_entity_poly.pdbx_strand_id
1 'polypeptide(L)'
;MSHTSAKSDSDLSSFLQPLRIGIDTLYDLSYRLSLTYKKLAASPEHFFPTPITRLPTGLETGRYLAVYVGLSYLRVAFIDLLGDQQRVRRTLEKAWPIEEHLRRDRAQDLFTFIGDCIADVVRDSLNNPSEEVPRELTTGISFCFPIRQKCLNEAILMPTGKGFALKTDLNLHQALLDGYERHTWSPGEDEQCMPTKRRKLFNLPKLRIAAMTNDTSSTLCSLAYTIHSFPNTRAVMGLIVGAGSNATVPIKIADLHERKIQHIREKDPSAQVALVSTEWTLSSASAPIFELNLRTKWDTELDKHCQRPGFQPLELMVGGRYVGELVRLITFDWFHGVLGIPRSALPTNLVTEYSLSTDFLSLKVACNQSDERLAMELSHELPPPSMSDWRWTPDSSRDFRVIANYVQDRATSLVAAVIVGLLVCAGEIALQPPHNHRDLLTPTASNGKARTDESTTRWKNGPEELAVAVSGGVMQHYPHYKEKTQRYIDQLLIRAGPQEGGKSIFLRDVNDGGLIGTGILAGTTAGEIGGIIGSIFEASSFNSI
;
A
#
# COMPACT_ATOMS: atom_id res chain seq x y z
N MET A 1 -7.26 16.63 -60.59
CA MET A 1 -7.16 17.32 -59.29
C MET A 1 -6.81 16.29 -58.25
N SER A 2 -5.52 16.18 -57.94
CA SER A 2 -4.96 15.25 -56.96
C SER A 2 -5.17 15.81 -55.56
N HIS A 3 -6.07 15.21 -54.78
CA HIS A 3 -6.15 15.44 -53.35
C HIS A 3 -5.01 14.67 -52.66
N THR A 4 -3.84 15.29 -52.58
CA THR A 4 -2.81 14.95 -51.61
C THR A 4 -3.34 15.30 -50.22
N SER A 5 -3.92 14.30 -49.54
CA SER A 5 -4.16 14.36 -48.10
C SER A 5 -2.80 14.43 -47.40
N ALA A 6 -2.48 15.61 -46.87
CA ALA A 6 -1.40 15.77 -45.92
C ALA A 6 -1.81 15.02 -44.64
N LYS A 7 -1.50 13.72 -44.56
CA LYS A 7 -1.41 13.02 -43.27
C LYS A 7 -0.29 13.72 -42.51
N SER A 8 -0.64 14.51 -41.50
CA SER A 8 0.33 14.88 -40.47
C SER A 8 0.89 13.58 -39.91
N ASP A 9 2.20 13.36 -40.01
CA ASP A 9 2.88 12.31 -39.26
C ASP A 9 2.69 12.63 -37.77
N SER A 10 1.62 12.10 -37.19
CA SER A 10 1.34 12.25 -35.77
C SER A 10 2.39 11.43 -35.03
N ASP A 11 3.29 12.13 -34.33
CA ASP A 11 4.31 11.51 -33.49
C ASP A 11 3.70 11.07 -32.15
N LEU A 12 3.73 9.77 -31.88
CA LEU A 12 3.25 9.19 -30.62
C LEU A 12 4.00 9.78 -29.41
N SER A 13 5.29 10.12 -29.54
CA SER A 13 6.05 10.71 -28.44
C SER A 13 5.51 12.09 -28.06
N SER A 14 5.16 12.92 -29.05
CA SER A 14 4.52 14.21 -28.84
C SER A 14 3.11 14.08 -28.23
N PHE A 15 2.33 13.09 -28.67
CA PHE A 15 1.02 12.79 -28.07
C PHE A 15 1.12 12.39 -26.60
N LEU A 16 2.12 11.59 -26.23
CA LEU A 16 2.34 11.13 -24.86
C LEU A 16 3.16 12.09 -23.98
N GLN A 17 3.59 13.24 -24.51
CA GLN A 17 4.36 14.23 -23.76
C GLN A 17 3.73 14.61 -22.40
N PRO A 18 2.39 14.77 -22.27
CA PRO A 18 1.77 15.10 -20.99
C PRO A 18 1.96 14.06 -19.87
N LEU A 19 2.36 12.82 -20.20
CA LEU A 19 2.63 11.78 -19.20
C LEU A 19 4.05 11.84 -18.64
N ARG A 20 4.98 12.53 -19.32
CA ARG A 20 6.38 12.63 -18.89
C ARG A 20 6.53 13.67 -17.79
N ILE A 21 7.16 13.28 -16.69
CA ILE A 21 7.46 14.18 -15.56
C ILE A 21 8.97 14.34 -15.47
N GLY A 22 9.47 15.56 -15.62
CA GLY A 22 10.90 15.87 -15.47
C GLY A 22 11.35 15.76 -14.01
N ILE A 23 12.63 15.42 -13.79
CA ILE A 23 13.16 15.20 -12.43
C ILE A 23 13.05 16.43 -11.53
N ASP A 24 13.19 17.65 -12.07
CA ASP A 24 13.02 18.88 -11.29
C ASP A 24 11.57 19.11 -10.86
N THR A 25 10.61 18.82 -11.74
CA THR A 25 9.18 18.85 -11.41
C THR A 25 8.83 17.77 -10.39
N LEU A 26 9.43 16.59 -10.50
CA LEU A 26 9.25 15.50 -9.56
C LEU A 26 9.83 15.84 -8.18
N TYR A 27 10.96 16.54 -8.15
CA TYR A 27 11.57 17.05 -6.93
C TYR A 27 10.71 18.14 -6.26
N ASP A 28 10.17 19.10 -7.03
CA ASP A 28 9.21 20.10 -6.51
C ASP A 28 7.95 19.41 -5.98
N LEU A 29 7.45 18.37 -6.68
CA LEU A 29 6.35 17.55 -6.21
C LEU A 29 6.66 16.90 -4.85
N SER A 30 7.79 16.20 -4.70
CA SER A 30 8.19 15.60 -3.42
C SER A 30 8.28 16.63 -2.29
N TYR A 31 8.86 17.79 -2.58
CA TYR A 31 8.98 18.89 -1.61
C TYR A 31 7.59 19.39 -1.18
N ARG A 32 6.70 19.70 -2.12
CA ARG A 32 5.33 20.16 -1.80
C ARG A 32 4.49 19.10 -1.10
N LEU A 33 4.60 17.84 -1.52
CA LEU A 33 3.94 16.72 -0.84
C LEU A 33 4.39 16.65 0.62
N SER A 34 5.69 16.80 0.90
CA SER A 34 6.18 16.81 2.28
C SER A 34 5.56 17.93 3.14
N LEU A 35 5.35 19.11 2.57
CA LEU A 35 4.70 20.23 3.27
C LEU A 35 3.22 19.95 3.50
N THR A 36 2.52 19.40 2.51
CA THR A 36 1.12 19.00 2.62
C THR A 36 0.95 17.91 3.69
N TYR A 37 1.81 16.91 3.71
CA TYR A 37 1.77 15.83 4.69
C TYR A 37 2.04 16.32 6.11
N LYS A 38 3.01 17.22 6.31
CA LYS A 38 3.25 17.87 7.62
C LYS A 38 2.02 18.63 8.10
N LYS A 39 1.35 19.36 7.20
CA LYS A 39 0.09 20.06 7.53
C LYS A 39 -1.02 19.08 7.90
N LEU A 40 -1.16 17.97 7.18
CA LEU A 40 -2.18 16.95 7.47
C LEU A 40 -1.92 16.25 8.81
N ALA A 41 -0.67 15.88 9.09
CA ALA A 41 -0.23 15.32 10.37
C ALA A 41 -0.59 16.26 11.54
N ALA A 42 -0.31 17.56 11.38
CA ALA A 42 -0.63 18.60 12.35
C ALA A 42 -2.09 19.11 12.31
N SER A 43 -2.95 18.54 11.45
CA SER A 43 -4.38 18.86 11.39
C SER A 43 -5.21 17.76 12.07
N PRO A 44 -6.49 17.99 12.44
CA PRO A 44 -7.37 16.92 12.92
C PRO A 44 -7.84 15.96 11.81
N GLU A 45 -7.63 16.30 10.53
CA GLU A 45 -8.11 15.54 9.37
C GLU A 45 -7.02 14.61 8.79
N HIS A 46 -7.41 13.45 8.25
CA HIS A 46 -6.52 12.47 7.59
C HIS A 46 -5.33 12.01 8.44
N PHE A 47 -4.33 11.33 7.86
CA PHE A 47 -3.10 10.91 8.55
C PHE A 47 -3.40 10.31 9.92
N PHE A 48 -4.07 9.16 9.90
CA PHE A 48 -4.67 8.57 11.09
C PHE A 48 -3.61 7.79 11.86
N PRO A 49 -3.18 8.26 13.05
CA PRO A 49 -2.27 7.49 13.87
C PRO A 49 -2.99 6.25 14.37
N THR A 50 -2.24 5.15 14.42
CA THR A 50 -2.67 3.90 15.01
C THR A 50 -2.14 3.82 16.44
N PRO A 51 -2.71 2.97 17.30
CA PRO A 51 -2.17 2.72 18.64
C PRO A 51 -0.82 1.98 18.67
N ILE A 52 -0.15 1.78 17.52
CA ILE A 52 1.14 1.10 17.42
C ILE A 52 2.24 2.15 17.62
N THR A 53 2.85 2.18 18.82
CA THR A 53 3.89 3.15 19.21
C THR A 53 5.31 2.61 19.12
N ARG A 54 5.44 1.29 18.92
CA ARG A 54 6.72 0.58 18.77
C ARG A 54 6.60 -0.45 17.65
N LEU A 55 7.69 -0.64 16.91
CA LEU A 55 7.79 -1.72 15.93
C LEU A 55 8.15 -3.03 16.64
N PRO A 56 7.79 -4.19 16.05
CA PRO A 56 8.22 -5.49 16.54
C PRO A 56 9.74 -5.60 16.66
N THR A 57 10.19 -6.37 17.64
CA THR A 57 11.60 -6.53 18.02
C THR A 57 12.28 -7.73 17.34
N GLY A 58 11.49 -8.66 16.79
CA GLY A 58 12.01 -9.93 16.31
C GLY A 58 12.09 -11.00 17.42
N LEU A 59 11.89 -10.62 18.68
CA LEU A 59 11.98 -11.52 19.85
C LEU A 59 10.61 -12.10 20.24
N GLU A 60 9.53 -11.66 19.60
CA GLU A 60 8.20 -12.17 19.87
C GLU A 60 8.13 -13.68 19.61
N THR A 61 7.45 -14.41 20.51
CA THR A 61 7.27 -15.86 20.45
C THR A 61 5.81 -16.24 20.61
N GLY A 62 5.39 -17.33 19.98
CA GLY A 62 4.06 -17.90 20.19
C GLY A 62 3.36 -18.21 18.88
N ARG A 63 2.12 -18.72 18.98
CA ARG A 63 1.31 -19.12 17.83
C ARG A 63 0.03 -18.29 17.80
N TYR A 64 -0.22 -17.62 16.68
CA TYR A 64 -1.31 -16.66 16.54
C TYR A 64 -2.10 -16.91 15.26
N LEU A 65 -3.42 -16.72 15.30
CA LEU A 65 -4.23 -16.73 14.09
C LEU A 65 -4.09 -15.37 13.39
N ALA A 66 -3.71 -15.37 12.13
CA ALA A 66 -3.68 -14.18 11.31
C ALA A 66 -4.73 -14.26 10.21
N VAL A 67 -5.50 -13.19 10.07
CA VAL A 67 -6.52 -13.03 9.04
C VAL A 67 -6.17 -11.82 8.19
N TYR A 68 -6.11 -11.98 6.87
CA TYR A 68 -5.86 -10.90 5.93
C TYR A 68 -7.05 -10.78 4.97
N VAL A 69 -7.78 -9.67 5.09
CA VAL A 69 -8.91 -9.34 4.22
C VAL A 69 -8.42 -8.39 3.14
N GLY A 70 -8.08 -8.96 1.98
CA GLY A 70 -7.70 -8.26 0.77
C GLY A 70 -8.89 -7.65 0.02
N LEU A 71 -8.62 -7.01 -1.13
CA LEU A 71 -9.68 -6.56 -2.03
C LEU A 71 -10.25 -7.68 -2.91
N SER A 72 -9.45 -8.71 -3.17
CA SER A 72 -9.81 -9.84 -4.06
C SER A 72 -9.73 -11.20 -3.38
N TYR A 73 -8.98 -11.32 -2.29
CA TYR A 73 -8.77 -12.58 -1.58
C TYR A 73 -8.79 -12.39 -0.07
N LEU A 74 -9.39 -13.34 0.63
CA LEU A 74 -9.26 -13.56 2.06
C LEU A 74 -8.20 -14.63 2.29
N ARG A 75 -7.27 -14.40 3.22
CA ARG A 75 -6.29 -15.41 3.66
C ARG A 75 -6.34 -15.57 5.15
N VAL A 76 -6.23 -16.81 5.61
CA VAL A 76 -6.20 -17.17 7.03
C VAL A 76 -5.07 -18.16 7.24
N ALA A 77 -4.24 -17.94 8.24
CA ALA A 77 -3.14 -18.83 8.59
C ALA A 77 -2.83 -18.75 10.09
N PHE A 78 -2.20 -19.80 10.61
CA PHE A 78 -1.47 -19.72 11.87
C PHE A 78 -0.05 -19.21 11.61
N ILE A 79 0.37 -18.26 12.43
CA ILE A 79 1.67 -17.63 12.40
C ILE A 79 2.40 -18.00 13.69
N ASP A 80 3.44 -18.79 13.53
CA ASP A 80 4.34 -19.24 14.60
C ASP A 80 5.56 -18.31 14.63
N LEU A 81 5.67 -17.52 15.70
CA LEU A 81 6.81 -16.65 15.96
C LEU A 81 7.83 -17.43 16.79
N LEU A 82 9.06 -17.54 16.28
CA LEU A 82 10.10 -18.38 16.86
C LEU A 82 11.12 -17.58 17.69
N GLY A 83 10.88 -16.29 17.94
CA GLY A 83 11.78 -15.42 18.69
C GLY A 83 13.15 -15.31 18.04
N ASP A 84 14.20 -15.61 18.81
CA ASP A 84 15.65 -15.40 18.58
C ASP A 84 16.19 -15.72 17.17
N GLN A 85 15.51 -16.58 16.39
CA GLN A 85 15.86 -16.83 15.00
C GLN A 85 15.31 -15.81 14.00
N GLN A 86 14.44 -14.88 14.43
CA GLN A 86 13.67 -13.94 13.58
C GLN A 86 12.92 -14.65 12.45
N ARG A 87 12.57 -15.92 12.68
CA ARG A 87 11.90 -16.78 11.71
C ARG A 87 10.42 -16.83 12.05
N VAL A 88 9.63 -16.53 11.02
CA VAL A 88 8.19 -16.77 11.05
C VAL A 88 7.92 -18.09 10.34
N ARG A 89 7.22 -19.00 11.02
CA ARG A 89 6.67 -20.20 10.38
C ARG A 89 5.18 -19.99 10.15
N ARG A 90 4.71 -20.32 8.94
CA ARG A 90 3.30 -20.27 8.56
C ARG A 90 2.75 -21.70 8.51
N THR A 91 1.63 -21.92 9.16
CA THR A 91 0.96 -23.23 9.21
C THR A 91 -0.52 -23.09 8.90
N LEU A 92 -1.10 -24.13 8.27
CA LEU A 92 -2.53 -24.22 7.95
C LEU A 92 -3.07 -23.00 7.19
N GLU A 93 -2.30 -22.49 6.22
CA GLU A 93 -2.72 -21.37 5.41
C GLU A 93 -3.76 -21.78 4.37
N LYS A 94 -4.85 -21.02 4.29
CA LYS A 94 -5.87 -21.14 3.24
C LYS A 94 -6.22 -19.77 2.67
N ALA A 95 -6.64 -19.76 1.40
CA ALA A 95 -7.01 -18.56 0.66
C ALA A 95 -8.33 -18.76 -0.10
N TRP A 96 -9.18 -17.75 -0.08
CA TRP A 96 -10.48 -17.76 -0.78
C TRP A 96 -10.67 -16.47 -1.58
N PRO A 97 -11.15 -16.55 -2.83
CA PRO A 97 -11.53 -15.37 -3.59
C PRO A 97 -12.73 -14.67 -2.94
N ILE A 98 -12.70 -13.33 -2.90
CA ILE A 98 -13.83 -12.50 -2.48
C ILE A 98 -14.63 -12.15 -3.72
N GLU A 99 -15.70 -12.90 -3.94
CA GLU A 99 -16.60 -12.73 -5.07
C GLU A 99 -17.23 -11.32 -5.10
N GLU A 100 -17.63 -10.87 -6.29
CA GLU A 100 -18.19 -9.53 -6.48
C GLU A 100 -19.48 -9.31 -5.67
N HIS A 101 -20.30 -10.35 -5.51
CA HIS A 101 -21.52 -10.27 -4.71
C HIS A 101 -21.19 -9.95 -3.24
N LEU A 102 -20.19 -10.60 -2.64
CA LEU A 102 -19.70 -10.30 -1.28
C LEU A 102 -19.17 -8.86 -1.12
N ARG A 103 -18.71 -8.25 -2.22
CA ARG A 103 -18.25 -6.84 -2.21
C ARG A 103 -19.40 -5.85 -2.32
N ARG A 104 -20.47 -6.19 -3.03
CA ARG A 104 -21.58 -5.27 -3.37
C ARG A 104 -22.84 -5.46 -2.52
N ASP A 105 -23.00 -6.61 -1.90
CA ASP A 105 -24.19 -6.98 -1.14
C ASP A 105 -24.13 -6.43 0.29
N ARG A 106 -24.79 -7.10 1.24
CA ARG A 106 -24.86 -6.64 2.63
C ARG A 106 -23.56 -6.97 3.36
N ALA A 107 -23.09 -6.04 4.20
CA ALA A 107 -21.93 -6.26 5.06
C ALA A 107 -22.01 -7.60 5.83
N GLN A 108 -23.19 -7.96 6.32
CA GLN A 108 -23.40 -9.22 7.05
C GLN A 108 -22.96 -10.46 6.26
N ASP A 109 -23.18 -10.48 4.95
CA ASP A 109 -22.85 -11.64 4.10
C ASP A 109 -21.33 -11.79 3.97
N LEU A 110 -20.61 -10.67 3.79
CA LEU A 110 -19.15 -10.64 3.80
C LEU A 110 -18.57 -11.14 5.13
N PHE A 111 -19.08 -10.65 6.27
CA PHE A 111 -18.54 -11.05 7.58
C PHE A 111 -18.92 -12.49 7.96
N THR A 112 -20.09 -12.97 7.52
CA THR A 112 -20.45 -14.39 7.65
C THR A 112 -19.49 -15.27 6.85
N PHE A 113 -19.19 -14.89 5.60
CA PHE A 113 -18.18 -15.56 4.79
C PHE A 113 -16.79 -15.56 5.44
N ILE A 114 -16.35 -14.42 6.00
CA ILE A 114 -15.08 -14.33 6.73
C ILE A 114 -15.08 -15.28 7.93
N GLY A 115 -16.17 -15.30 8.72
CA GLY A 115 -16.32 -16.20 9.86
C GLY A 115 -16.28 -17.67 9.47
N ASP A 116 -16.95 -18.06 8.38
CA ASP A 116 -16.94 -19.42 7.84
C ASP A 116 -15.52 -19.85 7.40
N CYS A 117 -14.76 -18.95 6.75
CA CYS A 117 -13.38 -19.23 6.34
C CYS A 117 -12.42 -19.36 7.53
N ILE A 118 -12.57 -18.50 8.55
CA ILE A 118 -11.78 -18.62 9.80
C ILE A 118 -12.06 -19.95 10.48
N ALA A 119 -13.34 -20.31 10.61
CA ALA A 119 -13.75 -21.57 11.22
C ALA A 119 -13.16 -22.79 10.51
N ASP A 120 -13.04 -22.74 9.19
CA ASP A 120 -12.45 -23.81 8.38
C ASP A 120 -10.96 -24.05 8.72
N VAL A 121 -10.17 -22.99 8.92
CA VAL A 121 -8.75 -23.11 9.34
C VAL A 121 -8.62 -23.55 10.80
N VAL A 122 -9.43 -22.97 11.69
CA VAL A 122 -9.39 -23.29 13.13
C VAL A 122 -9.73 -24.77 13.33
N ARG A 123 -10.79 -25.26 12.69
CA ARG A 123 -11.18 -26.68 12.75
C ARG A 123 -10.05 -27.61 12.33
N ASP A 124 -9.37 -27.30 11.24
CA ASP A 124 -8.27 -28.13 10.73
C ASP A 124 -7.08 -28.16 11.71
N SER A 125 -6.86 -27.08 12.48
CA SER A 125 -5.87 -27.08 13.56
C SER A 125 -6.27 -27.99 14.73
N LEU A 126 -7.56 -28.00 15.10
CA LEU A 126 -8.07 -28.80 16.22
C LEU A 126 -8.17 -30.29 15.91
N ASN A 127 -8.17 -30.67 14.63
CA ASN A 127 -8.14 -32.07 14.22
C ASN A 127 -6.77 -32.74 14.47
N ASN A 128 -5.74 -31.98 14.89
CA ASN A 128 -4.47 -32.56 15.33
C ASN A 128 -4.57 -33.02 16.79
N PRO A 129 -4.44 -34.33 17.08
CA PRO A 129 -4.71 -34.92 18.39
C PRO A 129 -3.70 -34.58 19.50
N SER A 130 -2.74 -33.68 19.24
CA SER A 130 -1.60 -33.38 20.12
C SER A 130 -1.67 -32.02 20.82
N GLU A 131 -2.67 -31.19 20.54
CA GLU A 131 -2.78 -29.83 21.10
C GLU A 131 -4.04 -29.69 21.97
N GLU A 132 -3.90 -29.16 23.18
CA GLU A 132 -5.05 -28.75 23.99
C GLU A 132 -5.82 -27.64 23.27
N VAL A 133 -7.14 -27.79 23.18
CA VAL A 133 -8.01 -26.79 22.56
C VAL A 133 -8.08 -25.57 23.47
N PRO A 134 -7.56 -24.39 23.08
CA PRO A 134 -7.63 -23.21 23.93
C PRO A 134 -9.08 -22.71 24.01
N ARG A 135 -9.46 -22.08 25.13
CA ARG A 135 -10.79 -21.45 25.25
C ARG A 135 -10.96 -20.27 24.30
N GLU A 136 -9.89 -19.51 24.12
CA GLU A 136 -9.83 -18.37 23.21
C GLU A 136 -8.58 -18.45 22.33
N LEU A 137 -8.74 -18.11 21.05
CA LEU A 137 -7.66 -18.04 20.09
C LEU A 137 -7.24 -16.58 19.89
N THR A 138 -5.96 -16.28 20.12
CA THR A 138 -5.42 -14.93 19.91
C THR A 138 -5.29 -14.66 18.42
N THR A 139 -5.98 -13.63 17.96
CA THR A 139 -6.16 -13.36 16.53
C THR A 139 -5.75 -11.94 16.18
N GLY A 140 -4.91 -11.82 15.15
CA GLY A 140 -4.68 -10.57 14.43
C GLY A 140 -5.51 -10.55 13.16
N ILE A 141 -6.01 -9.37 12.78
CA ILE A 141 -6.67 -9.16 11.49
C ILE A 141 -6.19 -7.87 10.80
N SER A 142 -5.88 -8.00 9.51
CA SER A 142 -5.57 -6.86 8.64
C SER A 142 -6.68 -6.68 7.61
N PHE A 143 -7.17 -5.45 7.51
CA PHE A 143 -8.11 -5.04 6.47
C PHE A 143 -7.43 -4.08 5.49
N CYS A 144 -7.59 -4.35 4.19
CA CYS A 144 -7.14 -3.43 3.14
C CYS A 144 -8.07 -2.22 2.98
N PHE A 145 -8.65 -1.73 4.07
CA PHE A 145 -9.57 -0.60 4.10
C PHE A 145 -8.99 0.56 4.91
N PRO A 146 -9.40 1.80 4.60
CA PRO A 146 -9.10 2.92 5.48
C PRO A 146 -9.85 2.72 6.80
N ILE A 147 -9.14 2.78 7.92
CA ILE A 147 -9.68 2.54 9.26
C ILE A 147 -9.27 3.65 10.21
N ARG A 148 -10.15 3.94 11.16
CA ARG A 148 -9.86 4.79 12.32
C ARG A 148 -9.86 3.95 13.58
N GLN A 149 -8.85 4.12 14.42
CA GLN A 149 -8.64 3.30 15.60
C GLN A 149 -8.40 4.16 16.83
N LYS A 150 -9.00 3.78 17.95
CA LYS A 150 -8.65 4.28 19.29
C LYS A 150 -7.91 3.22 20.12
N CYS A 151 -8.14 1.96 19.80
CA CYS A 151 -7.60 0.79 20.45
C CYS A 151 -7.11 -0.17 19.37
N LEU A 152 -6.07 -0.95 19.65
CA LEU A 152 -5.50 -1.83 18.62
C LEU A 152 -6.42 -3.01 18.28
N ASN A 153 -7.29 -3.42 19.20
CA ASN A 153 -8.26 -4.50 18.98
C ASN A 153 -9.56 -4.06 18.31
N GLU A 154 -9.72 -2.76 17.98
CA GLU A 154 -10.94 -2.21 17.39
C GLU A 154 -10.61 -1.32 16.18
N ALA A 155 -11.45 -1.39 15.14
CA ALA A 155 -11.32 -0.55 13.96
C ALA A 155 -12.70 -0.11 13.46
N ILE A 156 -12.83 1.18 13.20
CA ILE A 156 -14.02 1.77 12.60
C ILE A 156 -13.72 2.08 11.13
N LEU A 157 -14.56 1.56 10.24
CA LEU A 157 -14.40 1.75 8.80
C LEU A 157 -14.60 3.21 8.39
N MET A 158 -13.66 3.72 7.59
CA MET A 158 -13.74 5.04 6.98
C MET A 158 -14.33 4.98 5.56
N PRO A 159 -14.72 6.13 4.97
CA PRO A 159 -15.14 6.16 3.57
C PRO A 159 -14.08 5.52 2.67
N THR A 160 -14.48 4.52 1.88
CA THR A 160 -13.58 3.77 1.00
C THR A 160 -14.01 3.85 -0.46
N GLY A 161 -13.05 4.05 -1.37
CA GLY A 161 -13.25 3.98 -2.83
C GLY A 161 -12.97 2.59 -3.41
N LYS A 162 -12.67 1.61 -2.56
CA LYS A 162 -12.11 0.30 -2.96
C LYS A 162 -13.13 -0.71 -3.48
N GLY A 163 -14.35 -0.26 -3.82
CA GLY A 163 -15.36 -1.08 -4.48
C GLY A 163 -16.18 -1.99 -3.56
N PHE A 164 -16.21 -1.69 -2.25
CA PHE A 164 -17.02 -2.42 -1.27
C PHE A 164 -18.22 -1.57 -0.81
N ALA A 165 -19.41 -2.16 -0.78
CA ALA A 165 -20.65 -1.55 -0.33
C ALA A 165 -20.80 -1.62 1.21
N LEU A 166 -19.79 -1.13 1.92
CA LEU A 166 -19.77 -1.09 3.38
C LEU A 166 -20.15 0.30 3.88
N LYS A 167 -20.94 0.34 4.97
CA LYS A 167 -21.29 1.61 5.62
C LYS A 167 -20.04 2.22 6.25
N THR A 168 -19.81 3.50 5.98
CA THR A 168 -18.85 4.31 6.75
C THR A 168 -19.34 4.34 8.19
N ASP A 169 -18.45 4.10 9.17
CA ASP A 169 -18.73 3.89 10.60
C ASP A 169 -18.90 2.44 11.08
N LEU A 170 -18.87 1.46 10.17
CA LEU A 170 -18.98 0.05 10.55
C LEU A 170 -17.88 -0.32 11.55
N ASN A 171 -18.28 -0.84 12.71
CA ASN A 171 -17.37 -1.44 13.67
C ASN A 171 -16.92 -2.81 13.17
N LEU A 172 -15.68 -2.88 12.66
CA LEU A 172 -15.13 -4.09 12.08
C LEU A 172 -14.89 -5.18 13.14
N HIS A 173 -14.66 -4.81 14.39
CA HIS A 173 -14.48 -5.76 15.49
C HIS A 173 -15.78 -6.54 15.72
N GLN A 174 -16.87 -5.81 15.94
CA GLN A 174 -18.17 -6.42 16.19
C GLN A 174 -18.65 -7.22 14.97
N ALA A 175 -18.53 -6.67 13.77
CA ALA A 175 -18.95 -7.35 12.55
C ALA A 175 -18.22 -8.69 12.34
N LEU A 176 -16.92 -8.75 12.64
CA LEU A 176 -16.12 -9.98 12.58
C LEU A 176 -16.60 -11.01 13.61
N LEU A 177 -16.82 -10.59 14.85
CA LEU A 177 -17.30 -11.49 15.90
C LEU A 177 -18.71 -12.02 15.58
N ASP A 178 -19.61 -11.17 15.10
CA ASP A 178 -20.97 -11.55 14.68
C ASP A 178 -20.94 -12.58 13.54
N GLY A 179 -20.01 -12.42 12.59
CA GLY A 179 -19.80 -13.36 11.49
C GLY A 179 -19.30 -14.74 11.95
N TYR A 180 -18.48 -14.77 13.01
CA TYR A 180 -17.89 -16.00 13.56
C TYR A 180 -18.74 -16.67 14.65
N GLU A 181 -19.64 -15.93 15.32
CA GLU A 181 -20.44 -16.36 16.48
C GLU A 181 -21.14 -17.72 16.26
N ARG A 182 -21.62 -17.97 15.04
CA ARG A 182 -22.30 -19.22 14.65
C ARG A 182 -21.45 -20.50 14.81
N HIS A 183 -20.13 -20.36 14.99
CA HIS A 183 -19.17 -21.45 15.14
C HIS A 183 -18.68 -21.65 16.58
N THR A 184 -19.04 -20.77 17.51
CA THR A 184 -18.55 -20.77 18.90
C THR A 184 -19.57 -21.20 19.95
N TRP A 185 -20.80 -21.53 19.53
CA TRP A 185 -21.91 -21.74 20.46
C TRP A 185 -21.92 -23.15 21.11
N SER A 186 -21.83 -23.19 22.44
CA SER A 186 -21.97 -24.40 23.25
C SER A 186 -23.41 -24.59 23.75
N PRO A 187 -24.01 -25.79 23.62
CA PRO A 187 -25.29 -26.09 24.26
C PRO A 187 -25.05 -26.26 25.77
N GLY A 188 -25.47 -25.31 26.59
CA GLY A 188 -25.38 -25.43 28.06
C GLY A 188 -25.64 -24.17 28.87
N GLU A 189 -25.50 -22.97 28.31
CA GLU A 189 -25.59 -21.72 29.11
C GLU A 189 -26.83 -20.85 28.81
N ASP A 190 -27.43 -20.90 27.61
CA ASP A 190 -28.59 -20.06 27.27
C ASP A 190 -29.57 -20.75 26.31
N GLU A 191 -30.51 -21.55 26.83
CA GLU A 191 -31.55 -22.22 26.02
C GLU A 191 -32.70 -21.31 25.56
N GLN A 192 -32.75 -20.04 26.00
CA GLN A 192 -33.97 -19.22 25.84
C GLN A 192 -33.90 -18.07 24.84
N CYS A 193 -32.77 -17.87 24.14
CA CYS A 193 -32.63 -16.75 23.21
C CYS A 193 -31.82 -17.15 21.97
N MET A 194 -32.49 -17.62 20.90
CA MET A 194 -32.28 -17.16 19.51
C MET A 194 -33.07 -18.01 18.47
N PRO A 195 -33.49 -17.42 17.33
CA PRO A 195 -34.38 -18.04 16.35
C PRO A 195 -33.72 -19.15 15.52
N THR A 196 -34.55 -20.11 15.10
CA THR A 196 -34.29 -21.40 14.42
C THR A 196 -33.46 -21.37 13.13
N LYS A 197 -32.99 -20.20 12.67
CA LYS A 197 -32.20 -20.01 11.44
C LYS A 197 -30.67 -20.08 11.65
N ARG A 198 -30.17 -20.09 12.88
CA ARG A 198 -28.73 -20.21 13.21
C ARG A 198 -28.37 -21.66 13.56
N ARG A 199 -28.35 -22.56 12.57
CA ARG A 199 -27.88 -23.94 12.76
C ARG A 199 -26.36 -23.95 12.99
N LYS A 200 -25.92 -24.67 14.03
CA LYS A 200 -24.51 -24.96 14.33
C LYS A 200 -23.80 -25.57 13.12
N LEU A 201 -22.58 -25.14 12.85
CA LEU A 201 -21.66 -25.86 11.97
C LEU A 201 -20.54 -26.54 12.78
N PHE A 202 -19.95 -25.85 13.76
CA PHE A 202 -18.83 -26.35 14.57
C PHE A 202 -18.93 -25.92 16.06
N ASN A 203 -18.10 -26.52 16.92
CA ASN A 203 -17.87 -26.13 18.33
C ASN A 203 -16.42 -25.68 18.50
N LEU A 204 -16.11 -24.43 18.15
CA LEU A 204 -14.75 -23.88 18.08
C LEU A 204 -14.47 -22.86 19.19
N PRO A 205 -13.19 -22.62 19.54
CA PRO A 205 -12.76 -21.55 20.44
C PRO A 205 -13.27 -20.18 20.02
N LYS A 206 -13.52 -19.30 21.00
CA LYS A 206 -13.81 -17.89 20.75
C LYS A 206 -12.57 -17.17 20.20
N LEU A 207 -12.77 -16.10 19.43
CA LEU A 207 -11.64 -15.27 18.97
C LEU A 207 -11.38 -14.15 19.97
N ARG A 208 -10.13 -14.01 20.41
CA ARG A 208 -9.63 -12.84 21.12
C ARG A 208 -8.88 -11.96 20.12
N ILE A 209 -9.53 -10.91 19.65
CA ILE A 209 -8.92 -9.97 18.70
C ILE A 209 -7.86 -9.14 19.43
N ALA A 210 -6.60 -9.44 19.17
CA ALA A 210 -5.46 -8.77 19.79
C ALA A 210 -4.99 -7.56 18.97
N ALA A 211 -5.12 -7.64 17.65
CA ALA A 211 -4.80 -6.54 16.74
C ALA A 211 -5.76 -6.53 15.54
N MET A 212 -6.26 -5.35 15.21
CA MET A 212 -6.91 -4.99 13.96
C MET A 212 -6.07 -3.89 13.33
N THR A 213 -5.77 -3.97 12.04
CA THR A 213 -4.87 -2.98 11.42
C THR A 213 -5.12 -2.82 9.92
N ASN A 214 -4.51 -1.79 9.34
CA ASN A 214 -4.38 -1.65 7.90
C ASN A 214 -3.21 -2.51 7.38
N ASP A 215 -3.36 -2.98 6.14
CA ASP A 215 -2.40 -3.82 5.41
C ASP A 215 -0.99 -3.21 5.30
N THR A 216 -0.89 -1.88 5.18
CA THR A 216 0.40 -1.19 5.13
C THR A 216 1.15 -1.23 6.47
N SER A 217 0.44 -1.10 7.59
CA SER A 217 1.03 -1.21 8.94
C SER A 217 1.52 -2.63 9.21
N SER A 218 0.74 -3.66 8.83
CA SER A 218 1.20 -5.06 8.89
C SER A 218 2.44 -5.26 8.03
N THR A 219 2.45 -4.74 6.81
CA THR A 219 3.61 -4.83 5.90
C THR A 219 4.86 -4.22 6.51
N LEU A 220 4.76 -3.04 7.15
CA LEU A 220 5.87 -2.42 7.89
C LEU A 220 6.34 -3.31 9.06
N CYS A 221 5.42 -3.80 9.88
CA CYS A 221 5.74 -4.63 11.04
C CYS A 221 6.40 -5.95 10.64
N SER A 222 5.98 -6.53 9.51
CA SER A 222 6.59 -7.74 8.95
C SER A 222 8.03 -7.52 8.54
N LEU A 223 8.36 -6.38 7.93
CA LEU A 223 9.76 -6.06 7.63
C LEU A 223 10.54 -5.80 8.91
N ALA A 224 9.99 -4.99 9.83
CA ALA A 224 10.66 -4.63 11.07
C ALA A 224 11.08 -5.87 11.88
N TYR A 225 10.22 -6.89 11.96
CA TYR A 225 10.53 -8.16 12.64
C TYR A 225 11.75 -8.90 12.06
N THR A 226 12.02 -8.76 10.77
CA THR A 226 13.08 -9.52 10.06
C THR A 226 14.30 -8.67 9.68
N ILE A 227 14.19 -7.33 9.74
CA ILE A 227 15.22 -6.41 9.21
C ILE A 227 16.51 -6.40 10.04
N HIS A 228 16.45 -6.84 11.30
CA HIS A 228 17.60 -6.89 12.21
C HIS A 228 18.75 -7.77 11.71
N SER A 229 18.50 -8.62 10.72
CA SER A 229 19.54 -9.38 10.00
C SER A 229 20.43 -8.51 9.09
N PHE A 230 20.07 -7.25 8.83
CA PHE A 230 20.82 -6.32 7.99
C PHE A 230 21.50 -5.23 8.84
N PRO A 231 22.83 -5.05 8.74
CA PRO A 231 23.55 -4.04 9.51
C PRO A 231 23.17 -2.62 9.05
N ASN A 232 22.95 -1.71 10.00
CA ASN A 232 22.61 -0.31 9.75
C ASN A 232 21.36 -0.08 8.89
N THR A 233 20.43 -1.03 8.89
CA THR A 233 19.16 -0.92 8.17
C THR A 233 18.00 -0.76 9.14
N ARG A 234 17.06 0.13 8.83
CA ARG A 234 15.82 0.31 9.61
C ARG A 234 14.60 0.33 8.73
N ALA A 235 13.54 -0.35 9.14
CA ALA A 235 12.25 -0.28 8.49
C ALA A 235 11.56 1.05 8.81
N VAL A 236 11.25 1.84 7.78
CA VAL A 236 10.74 3.23 7.93
C VAL A 236 9.38 3.46 7.31
N MET A 237 8.89 2.55 6.49
CA MET A 237 7.61 2.71 5.79
C MET A 237 7.06 1.35 5.36
N GLY A 238 5.75 1.16 5.50
CA GLY A 238 5.02 0.11 4.81
C GLY A 238 4.27 0.72 3.65
N LEU A 239 4.51 0.26 2.44
CA LEU A 239 3.92 0.75 1.20
C LEU A 239 3.23 -0.39 0.48
N ILE A 240 1.99 -0.14 0.05
CA ILE A 240 1.26 -1.05 -0.82
C ILE A 240 0.98 -0.36 -2.14
N VAL A 241 1.35 -1.01 -3.24
CA VAL A 241 0.94 -0.65 -4.60
C VAL A 241 0.42 -1.92 -5.28
N GLY A 242 -0.89 -2.12 -5.17
CA GLY A 242 -1.61 -3.26 -5.72
C GLY A 242 -2.84 -2.77 -6.47
N ALA A 243 -3.99 -3.43 -6.27
CA ALA A 243 -5.26 -2.95 -6.82
C ALA A 243 -5.62 -1.54 -6.31
N GLY A 244 -5.24 -1.22 -5.07
CA GLY A 244 -5.16 0.16 -4.57
C GLY A 244 -3.79 0.45 -3.97
N SER A 245 -3.62 1.64 -3.39
CA SER A 245 -2.35 2.10 -2.86
C SER A 245 -2.49 2.93 -1.59
N ASN A 246 -1.60 2.67 -0.63
CA ASN A 246 -1.52 3.39 0.63
C ASN A 246 -0.11 3.22 1.23
N ALA A 247 0.21 4.01 2.25
CA ALA A 247 1.43 3.87 3.02
C ALA A 247 1.19 4.14 4.52
N THR A 248 1.96 3.46 5.36
CA THR A 248 2.11 3.76 6.80
C THR A 248 3.54 4.17 7.08
N VAL A 249 3.71 5.25 7.83
CA VAL A 249 5.02 5.74 8.29
C VAL A 249 5.01 6.02 9.81
N PRO A 250 6.12 5.79 10.53
CA PRO A 250 6.28 6.29 11.89
C PRO A 250 6.43 7.81 11.88
N ILE A 251 5.58 8.52 12.63
CA ILE A 251 5.66 9.98 12.82
C ILE A 251 5.81 10.28 14.30
N LYS A 252 6.63 11.28 14.64
CA LYS A 252 6.79 11.74 16.02
C LYS A 252 5.45 12.23 16.57
N ILE A 253 5.13 11.84 17.80
CA ILE A 253 3.92 12.26 18.49
C ILE A 253 3.84 13.80 18.59
N ALA A 254 4.98 14.48 18.71
CA ALA A 254 5.07 15.94 18.76
C ALA A 254 4.63 16.65 17.46
N ASP A 255 4.71 15.96 16.31
CA ASP A 255 4.34 16.52 15.00
C ASP A 255 2.86 16.23 14.64
N LEU A 256 2.16 15.47 15.48
CA LEU A 256 0.76 15.09 15.27
C LEU A 256 -0.19 15.98 16.06
N HIS A 257 -1.35 16.26 15.47
CA HIS A 257 -2.38 17.05 16.13
C HIS A 257 -2.90 16.39 17.41
N GLU A 258 -3.03 17.14 18.50
CA GLU A 258 -3.39 16.65 19.85
C GLU A 258 -4.63 15.74 19.87
N ARG A 259 -5.71 16.14 19.17
CA ARG A 259 -6.95 15.35 19.10
C ARG A 259 -6.77 13.95 18.51
N LYS A 260 -5.75 13.73 17.68
CA LYS A 260 -5.47 12.44 17.07
C LYS A 260 -4.71 11.51 18.01
N ILE A 261 -3.91 12.05 18.91
CA ILE A 261 -2.99 11.30 19.77
C ILE A 261 -3.45 11.17 21.21
N GLN A 262 -4.55 11.84 21.60
CA GLN A 262 -5.09 11.76 22.97
C GLN A 262 -5.23 10.31 23.46
N HIS A 263 -5.85 9.45 22.65
CA HIS A 263 -6.05 8.03 22.98
C HIS A 263 -4.74 7.22 23.08
N ILE A 264 -3.67 7.69 22.41
CA ILE A 264 -2.34 7.09 22.49
C ILE A 264 -1.68 7.51 23.79
N ARG A 265 -1.67 8.81 24.10
CA ARG A 265 -1.08 9.36 25.33
C ARG A 265 -1.74 8.85 26.60
N GLU A 266 -3.06 8.63 26.56
CA GLU A 266 -3.81 8.04 27.67
C GLU A 266 -3.36 6.61 28.00
N LYS A 267 -2.88 5.85 27.01
CA LYS A 267 -2.45 4.45 27.16
C LYS A 267 -0.94 4.28 27.30
N ASP A 268 -0.17 5.06 26.56
CA ASP A 268 1.29 5.06 26.59
C ASP A 268 1.79 6.53 26.63
N PRO A 269 1.89 7.13 27.84
CA PRO A 269 2.40 8.48 28.00
C PRO A 269 3.86 8.64 27.55
N SER A 270 4.61 7.54 27.44
CA SER A 270 6.03 7.54 27.06
C SER A 270 6.24 7.52 25.54
N ALA A 271 5.18 7.27 24.76
CA ALA A 271 5.22 7.15 23.32
C ALA A 271 5.82 8.40 22.66
N GLN A 272 6.94 8.21 21.95
CA GLN A 272 7.59 9.26 21.17
C GLN A 272 7.15 9.27 19.71
N VAL A 273 6.70 8.13 19.21
CA VAL A 273 6.33 7.88 17.81
C VAL A 273 5.03 7.09 17.78
N ALA A 274 4.23 7.31 16.74
CA ALA A 274 3.11 6.43 16.38
C ALA A 274 3.18 6.11 14.89
N LEU A 275 2.76 4.91 14.51
CA LEU A 275 2.52 4.60 13.11
C LEU A 275 1.29 5.35 12.61
N VAL A 276 1.40 5.94 11.42
CA VAL A 276 0.34 6.74 10.81
C VAL A 276 -0.04 6.14 9.46
N SER A 277 -1.29 5.69 9.32
CA SER A 277 -1.86 5.38 8.00
C SER A 277 -2.14 6.70 7.28
N THR A 278 -1.44 6.91 6.18
CA THR A 278 -1.39 8.22 5.51
C THR A 278 -2.62 8.46 4.63
N GLU A 279 -3.20 7.39 4.06
CA GLU A 279 -4.22 7.45 3.01
C GLU A 279 -3.83 8.49 1.94
N TRP A 280 -2.56 8.47 1.52
CA TRP A 280 -1.93 9.52 0.71
C TRP A 280 -2.58 9.74 -0.65
N THR A 281 -3.41 8.81 -1.10
CA THR A 281 -4.15 8.90 -2.36
C THR A 281 -5.40 9.78 -2.27
N LEU A 282 -5.85 10.16 -1.07
CA LEU A 282 -6.99 11.05 -0.88
C LEU A 282 -6.71 12.46 -1.45
N SER A 283 -7.79 13.11 -1.89
CA SER A 283 -7.73 14.44 -2.55
C SER A 283 -6.92 15.49 -1.76
N SER A 284 -7.13 15.54 -0.44
CA SER A 284 -6.42 16.45 0.49
C SER A 284 -4.92 16.20 0.56
N ALA A 285 -4.49 14.95 0.45
CA ALA A 285 -3.08 14.53 0.43
C ALA A 285 -2.44 14.65 -0.96
N SER A 286 -3.28 14.81 -2.00
CA SER A 286 -2.87 14.83 -3.41
C SER A 286 -2.80 16.23 -4.01
N ALA A 287 -3.09 17.29 -3.24
CA ALA A 287 -3.21 18.67 -3.75
C ALA A 287 -2.04 19.14 -4.66
N PRO A 288 -0.75 18.84 -4.34
CA PRO A 288 0.37 19.23 -5.18
C PRO A 288 0.35 18.70 -6.61
N ILE A 289 -0.35 17.60 -6.89
CA ILE A 289 -0.55 17.06 -8.25
C ILE A 289 -1.31 18.05 -9.13
N PHE A 290 -2.32 18.72 -8.55
CA PHE A 290 -3.11 19.73 -9.25
C PHE A 290 -2.34 21.05 -9.37
N GLU A 291 -1.65 21.47 -8.32
CA GLU A 291 -0.84 22.71 -8.32
C GLU A 291 0.24 22.70 -9.41
N LEU A 292 0.82 21.53 -9.69
CA LEU A 292 1.85 21.33 -10.71
C LEU A 292 1.29 20.93 -12.08
N ASN A 293 -0.04 20.93 -12.25
CA ASN A 293 -0.72 20.55 -13.50
C ASN A 293 -0.29 19.17 -14.04
N LEU A 294 -0.07 18.20 -13.14
CA LEU A 294 0.36 16.84 -13.50
C LEU A 294 -0.81 15.93 -13.91
N ARG A 295 -2.04 16.42 -13.77
CA ARG A 295 -3.25 15.73 -14.21
C ARG A 295 -3.46 15.93 -15.71
N THR A 296 -3.58 14.84 -16.45
CA THR A 296 -3.86 14.86 -17.89
C THR A 296 -5.35 14.87 -18.20
N LYS A 297 -5.69 15.07 -19.48
CA LYS A 297 -7.07 14.92 -19.96
C LYS A 297 -7.62 13.50 -19.74
N TRP A 298 -6.78 12.46 -19.81
CA TRP A 298 -7.21 11.07 -19.61
C TRP A 298 -7.50 10.77 -18.14
N ASP A 299 -6.71 11.32 -17.22
CA ASP A 299 -6.99 11.24 -15.78
C ASP A 299 -8.29 11.98 -15.42
N THR A 300 -8.57 13.07 -16.14
CA THR A 300 -9.82 13.82 -15.99
C THR A 300 -11.02 13.01 -16.46
N GLU A 301 -10.87 12.32 -17.57
CA GLU A 301 -11.92 11.45 -18.11
C GLU A 301 -12.20 10.24 -17.21
N LEU A 302 -11.15 9.59 -16.71
CA LEU A 302 -11.26 8.46 -15.80
C LEU A 302 -11.99 8.82 -14.50
N ASP A 303 -11.64 9.96 -13.89
CA ASP A 303 -12.22 10.40 -12.62
C ASP A 303 -13.71 10.74 -12.75
N LYS A 304 -14.16 11.30 -13.88
CA LYS A 304 -15.59 11.61 -14.13
C LYS A 304 -16.48 10.37 -14.10
N HIS A 305 -15.94 9.23 -14.52
CA HIS A 305 -16.65 7.94 -14.59
C HIS A 305 -16.51 7.13 -13.30
N CYS A 306 -15.78 7.64 -12.30
CA CYS A 306 -15.72 7.02 -10.98
C CYS A 306 -16.98 7.32 -10.17
N GLN A 307 -17.32 6.42 -9.23
CA GLN A 307 -18.49 6.59 -8.35
C GLN A 307 -18.46 7.88 -7.51
N ARG A 308 -17.26 8.36 -7.18
CA ARG A 308 -17.03 9.60 -6.42
C ARG A 308 -15.90 10.39 -7.08
N PRO A 309 -16.20 11.21 -8.10
CA PRO A 309 -15.19 12.04 -8.75
C PRO A 309 -14.44 12.91 -7.75
N GLY A 310 -13.11 12.99 -7.88
CA GLY A 310 -12.23 13.77 -7.03
C GLY A 310 -11.93 13.17 -5.67
N PHE A 311 -12.35 11.92 -5.38
CA PHE A 311 -12.16 11.30 -4.07
C PHE A 311 -10.70 10.88 -3.82
N GLN A 312 -10.10 10.13 -4.77
CA GLN A 312 -8.73 9.61 -4.66
C GLN A 312 -7.95 9.79 -5.98
N PRO A 313 -7.58 11.04 -6.34
CA PRO A 313 -7.01 11.33 -7.66
C PRO A 313 -5.68 10.62 -7.92
N LEU A 314 -4.83 10.46 -6.90
CA LEU A 314 -3.56 9.73 -7.04
C LEU A 314 -3.76 8.22 -7.23
N GLU A 315 -4.78 7.63 -6.60
CA GLU A 315 -5.12 6.20 -6.78
C GLU A 315 -5.43 5.89 -8.25
N LEU A 316 -6.08 6.81 -8.96
CA LEU A 316 -6.40 6.66 -10.39
C LEU A 316 -5.14 6.61 -11.28
N MET A 317 -4.03 7.19 -10.81
CA MET A 317 -2.77 7.28 -11.55
C MET A 317 -1.82 6.14 -11.22
N VAL A 318 -1.90 5.54 -10.03
CA VAL A 318 -0.94 4.52 -9.55
C VAL A 318 -1.56 3.16 -9.24
N GLY A 319 -2.85 3.11 -8.92
CA GLY A 319 -3.54 1.92 -8.47
C GLY A 319 -3.79 0.94 -9.62
N GLY A 320 -3.48 -0.33 -9.40
CA GLY A 320 -3.62 -1.40 -10.39
C GLY A 320 -5.06 -1.63 -10.86
N ARG A 321 -6.07 -1.17 -10.11
CA ARG A 321 -7.46 -1.15 -10.59
C ARG A 321 -7.68 -0.21 -11.77
N TYR A 322 -6.88 0.86 -11.86
CA TYR A 322 -7.11 1.99 -12.76
C TYR A 322 -6.07 2.09 -13.87
N VAL A 323 -4.85 1.59 -13.66
CA VAL A 323 -3.76 1.61 -14.66
C VAL A 323 -4.20 0.99 -16.00
N GLY A 324 -4.88 -0.16 -15.96
CA GLY A 324 -5.42 -0.80 -17.17
C GLY A 324 -6.43 0.07 -17.93
N GLU A 325 -7.34 0.72 -17.21
CA GLU A 325 -8.34 1.60 -17.81
C GLU A 325 -7.72 2.89 -18.35
N LEU A 326 -6.72 3.43 -17.66
CA LEU A 326 -6.00 4.61 -18.15
C LEU A 326 -5.25 4.29 -19.46
N VAL A 327 -4.60 3.12 -19.56
CA VAL A 327 -3.98 2.65 -20.81
C VAL A 327 -5.04 2.48 -21.90
N ARG A 328 -6.22 1.93 -21.58
CA ARG A 328 -7.33 1.81 -22.53
C ARG A 328 -7.76 3.17 -23.08
N LEU A 329 -7.99 4.15 -22.21
CA LEU A 329 -8.41 5.51 -22.59
C LEU A 329 -7.39 6.19 -23.51
N ILE A 330 -6.10 6.10 -23.18
CA ILE A 330 -5.02 6.69 -23.98
C ILE A 330 -4.91 5.98 -25.33
N THR A 331 -4.98 4.64 -25.35
CA THR A 331 -4.92 3.84 -26.58
C THR A 331 -6.12 4.14 -27.49
N PHE A 332 -7.31 4.24 -26.91
CA PHE A 332 -8.51 4.59 -27.66
C PHE A 332 -8.39 5.99 -28.28
N ASP A 333 -7.93 6.98 -27.52
CA ASP A 333 -7.71 8.34 -28.02
C ASP A 333 -6.64 8.39 -29.12
N TRP A 334 -5.56 7.61 -28.98
CA TRP A 334 -4.54 7.48 -30.01
C TRP A 334 -5.10 6.88 -31.31
N PHE A 335 -5.69 5.69 -31.24
CA PHE A 335 -6.15 4.98 -32.43
C PHE A 335 -7.38 5.62 -33.08
N HIS A 336 -8.38 5.98 -32.28
CA HIS A 336 -9.61 6.57 -32.80
C HIS A 336 -9.49 8.07 -33.02
N GLY A 337 -9.00 8.80 -32.01
CA GLY A 337 -8.95 10.26 -32.02
C GLY A 337 -7.85 10.82 -32.92
N VAL A 338 -6.64 10.24 -32.88
CA VAL A 338 -5.48 10.74 -33.63
C VAL A 338 -5.33 10.04 -34.99
N LEU A 339 -5.32 8.70 -35.00
CA LEU A 339 -5.12 7.93 -36.25
C LEU A 339 -6.40 7.78 -37.08
N GLY A 340 -7.56 8.17 -36.56
CA GLY A 340 -8.83 8.17 -37.28
C GLY A 340 -9.41 6.78 -37.54
N ILE A 341 -9.00 5.76 -36.78
CA ILE A 341 -9.55 4.40 -36.90
C ILE A 341 -10.99 4.41 -36.40
N PRO A 342 -11.98 3.92 -37.17
CA PRO A 342 -13.38 3.92 -36.73
C PRO A 342 -13.56 3.15 -35.42
N ARG A 343 -14.40 3.68 -34.50
CA ARG A 343 -14.73 3.02 -33.22
C ARG A 343 -15.25 1.59 -33.42
N SER A 344 -16.01 1.35 -34.49
CA SER A 344 -16.54 0.03 -34.86
C SER A 344 -15.50 -0.94 -35.40
N ALA A 345 -14.30 -0.47 -35.75
CA ALA A 345 -13.22 -1.29 -36.25
C ALA A 345 -12.28 -1.78 -35.14
N LEU A 346 -12.26 -1.11 -33.99
CA LEU A 346 -11.39 -1.43 -32.87
C LEU A 346 -11.91 -2.62 -32.04
N PRO A 347 -11.01 -3.39 -31.39
CA PRO A 347 -11.38 -4.43 -30.45
C PRO A 347 -12.33 -3.91 -29.37
N THR A 348 -13.36 -4.69 -29.02
CA THR A 348 -14.35 -4.31 -27.99
C THR A 348 -13.69 -3.93 -26.66
N ASN A 349 -12.57 -4.56 -26.32
CA ASN A 349 -11.79 -4.28 -25.11
C ASN A 349 -11.11 -2.90 -25.12
N LEU A 350 -10.89 -2.27 -26.28
CA LEU A 350 -10.41 -0.88 -26.32
C LEU A 350 -11.56 0.12 -26.16
N VAL A 351 -12.80 -0.34 -26.31
CA VAL A 351 -14.01 0.48 -26.43
C VAL A 351 -14.84 0.44 -25.14
N THR A 352 -14.80 -0.68 -24.41
CA THR A 352 -15.54 -0.93 -23.18
C THR A 352 -14.71 -0.60 -21.95
N GLU A 353 -15.28 0.19 -21.03
CA GLU A 353 -14.64 0.57 -19.77
C GLU A 353 -14.21 -0.64 -18.94
N TYR A 354 -13.05 -0.54 -18.28
CA TYR A 354 -12.46 -1.52 -17.36
C TYR A 354 -12.23 -2.92 -17.95
N SER A 355 -12.20 -3.04 -19.29
CA SER A 355 -11.98 -4.33 -19.96
C SER A 355 -10.50 -4.67 -20.19
N LEU A 356 -9.58 -3.75 -19.86
CA LEU A 356 -8.15 -4.01 -19.77
C LEU A 356 -7.72 -4.07 -18.30
N SER A 357 -7.18 -5.20 -17.88
CA SER A 357 -6.63 -5.37 -16.53
C SER A 357 -5.13 -5.07 -16.49
N THR A 358 -4.63 -4.70 -15.31
CA THR A 358 -3.18 -4.53 -15.11
C THR A 358 -2.43 -5.84 -15.23
N ASP A 359 -3.06 -6.98 -14.90
CA ASP A 359 -2.47 -8.32 -15.10
C ASP A 359 -2.27 -8.62 -16.59
N PHE A 360 -3.21 -8.25 -17.44
CA PHE A 360 -3.05 -8.37 -18.89
C PHE A 360 -1.87 -7.54 -19.40
N LEU A 361 -1.77 -6.27 -18.96
CA LEU A 361 -0.64 -5.40 -19.33
C LEU A 361 0.70 -5.98 -18.87
N SER A 362 0.75 -6.48 -17.63
CA SER A 362 1.96 -7.10 -17.07
C SER A 362 2.36 -8.37 -17.83
N LEU A 363 1.45 -9.35 -17.90
CA LEU A 363 1.76 -10.71 -18.34
C LEU A 363 1.84 -10.84 -19.86
N LYS A 364 1.06 -10.05 -20.61
CA LYS A 364 0.92 -10.19 -22.07
C LYS A 364 1.63 -9.09 -22.86
N VAL A 365 1.65 -7.86 -22.34
CA VAL A 365 2.22 -6.70 -23.04
C VAL A 365 3.67 -6.46 -22.65
N ALA A 366 3.94 -6.27 -21.36
CA ALA A 366 5.28 -5.91 -20.86
C ALA A 366 6.29 -7.07 -20.99
N CYS A 367 5.85 -8.31 -20.80
CA CYS A 367 6.70 -9.50 -20.93
C CYS A 367 7.02 -9.88 -22.39
N ASN A 368 6.39 -9.27 -23.39
CA ASN A 368 6.56 -9.68 -24.79
C ASN A 368 7.87 -9.15 -25.39
N GLN A 369 8.62 -10.03 -26.05
CA GLN A 369 10.00 -9.80 -26.48
C GLN A 369 10.12 -9.04 -27.81
N SER A 370 9.07 -9.02 -28.63
CA SER A 370 9.09 -8.40 -29.97
C SER A 370 7.71 -7.89 -30.35
N ASP A 371 7.65 -6.87 -31.20
CA ASP A 371 6.39 -6.31 -31.67
C ASP A 371 5.57 -7.30 -32.51
N GLU A 372 6.21 -8.21 -33.26
CA GLU A 372 5.53 -9.23 -34.07
C GLU A 372 4.81 -10.26 -33.19
N ARG A 373 5.49 -10.75 -32.16
CA ARG A 373 4.88 -11.66 -31.18
C ARG A 373 3.78 -10.97 -30.38
N LEU A 374 3.96 -9.70 -30.05
CA LEU A 374 2.92 -8.93 -29.39
C LEU A 374 1.69 -8.78 -30.30
N ALA A 375 1.88 -8.51 -31.60
CA ALA A 375 0.76 -8.45 -32.55
C ALA A 375 -0.02 -9.77 -32.61
N MET A 376 0.67 -10.91 -32.65
CA MET A 376 0.00 -12.23 -32.61
C MET A 376 -0.78 -12.44 -31.30
N GLU A 377 -0.18 -12.10 -30.16
CA GLU A 377 -0.83 -12.22 -28.84
C GLU A 377 -2.07 -11.32 -28.75
N LEU A 378 -1.95 -10.05 -29.16
CA LEU A 378 -3.06 -9.09 -29.14
C LEU A 378 -4.16 -9.47 -30.14
N SER A 379 -3.82 -10.05 -31.29
CA SER A 379 -4.80 -10.61 -32.22
C SER A 379 -5.62 -11.75 -31.62
N HIS A 380 -5.04 -12.53 -30.71
CA HIS A 380 -5.74 -13.60 -30.01
C HIS A 380 -6.58 -13.08 -28.84
N GLU A 381 -5.98 -12.24 -27.98
CA GLU A 381 -6.59 -11.79 -26.72
C GLU A 381 -7.54 -10.59 -26.89
N LEU A 382 -7.26 -9.71 -27.85
CA LEU A 382 -8.03 -8.51 -28.16
C LEU A 382 -8.42 -8.47 -29.65
N PRO A 383 -9.17 -9.47 -30.16
CA PRO A 383 -9.50 -9.54 -31.57
C PRO A 383 -10.38 -8.35 -31.99
N PRO A 384 -10.18 -7.80 -33.19
CA PRO A 384 -11.11 -6.85 -33.77
C PRO A 384 -12.47 -7.51 -34.08
N PRO A 385 -13.55 -6.72 -34.22
CA PRO A 385 -14.85 -7.25 -34.63
C PRO A 385 -14.77 -7.96 -35.97
N SER A 386 -15.55 -9.04 -36.18
CA SER A 386 -15.47 -9.89 -37.38
C SER A 386 -15.71 -9.17 -38.71
N MET A 387 -16.36 -8.01 -38.68
CA MET A 387 -16.65 -7.17 -39.85
C MET A 387 -15.63 -6.03 -40.04
N SER A 388 -14.59 -5.98 -39.22
CA SER A 388 -13.53 -4.97 -39.28
C SER A 388 -12.36 -5.45 -40.12
N ASP A 389 -11.87 -4.58 -41.00
CA ASP A 389 -10.61 -4.80 -41.74
C ASP A 389 -9.37 -4.40 -40.93
N TRP A 390 -9.56 -3.78 -39.75
CA TRP A 390 -8.44 -3.41 -38.88
C TRP A 390 -7.87 -4.64 -38.19
N ARG A 391 -6.55 -4.71 -38.06
CA ARG A 391 -5.84 -5.79 -37.35
C ARG A 391 -4.67 -5.24 -36.57
N TRP A 392 -4.27 -5.96 -35.53
CA TRP A 392 -2.99 -5.71 -34.87
C TRP A 392 -1.85 -5.93 -35.85
N THR A 393 -0.97 -4.94 -35.94
CA THR A 393 0.29 -4.99 -36.70
C THR A 393 1.43 -4.79 -35.71
N PRO A 394 2.68 -5.12 -36.06
CA PRO A 394 3.82 -4.81 -35.20
C PRO A 394 3.86 -3.33 -34.79
N ASP A 395 3.50 -2.41 -35.69
CA ASP A 395 3.46 -0.98 -35.38
C ASP A 395 2.34 -0.61 -34.39
N SER A 396 1.10 -1.09 -34.58
CA SER A 396 0.02 -0.77 -33.63
C SER A 396 0.23 -1.44 -32.27
N SER A 397 0.82 -2.64 -32.26
CA SER A 397 1.24 -3.33 -31.03
C SER A 397 2.38 -2.60 -30.31
N ARG A 398 3.34 -2.05 -31.06
CA ARG A 398 4.39 -1.18 -30.51
C ARG A 398 3.77 0.04 -29.84
N ASP A 399 2.86 0.73 -30.52
CA ASP A 399 2.20 1.92 -29.98
C ASP A 399 1.48 1.60 -28.66
N PHE A 400 0.73 0.50 -28.63
CA PHE A 400 0.05 0.04 -27.41
C PHE A 400 1.03 -0.25 -26.26
N ARG A 401 2.14 -0.92 -26.55
CA ARG A 401 3.21 -1.20 -25.57
C ARG A 401 3.88 0.08 -25.07
N VAL A 402 4.13 1.04 -25.97
CA VAL A 402 4.73 2.34 -25.63
C VAL A 402 3.79 3.13 -24.71
N ILE A 403 2.49 3.18 -25.02
CA ILE A 403 1.47 3.80 -24.17
C ILE A 403 1.47 3.18 -22.78
N ALA A 404 1.43 1.85 -22.70
CA ALA A 404 1.46 1.12 -21.42
C ALA A 404 2.74 1.45 -20.61
N ASN A 405 3.89 1.51 -21.28
CA ASN A 405 5.16 1.86 -20.64
C ASN A 405 5.19 3.31 -20.12
N TYR A 406 4.61 4.27 -20.83
CA TYR A 406 4.53 5.67 -20.35
C TYR A 406 3.61 5.80 -19.13
N VAL A 407 2.48 5.09 -19.11
CA VAL A 407 1.59 5.06 -17.94
C VAL A 407 2.31 4.44 -16.75
N GLN A 408 3.00 3.32 -16.96
CA GLN A 408 3.79 2.66 -15.92
C GLN A 408 4.89 3.59 -15.38
N ASP A 409 5.69 4.19 -16.26
CA ASP A 409 6.81 5.05 -15.89
C ASP A 409 6.33 6.26 -15.07
N ARG A 410 5.26 6.92 -15.52
CA ARG A 410 4.61 7.99 -14.78
C ARG A 410 4.17 7.53 -13.39
N ALA A 411 3.48 6.39 -13.29
CA ALA A 411 3.04 5.84 -12.00
C ALA A 411 4.22 5.59 -11.05
N THR A 412 5.31 5.00 -11.53
CA THR A 412 6.51 4.74 -10.71
C THR A 412 7.18 6.02 -10.23
N SER A 413 7.22 7.07 -11.07
CA SER A 413 7.77 8.37 -10.69
C SER A 413 6.94 9.04 -9.59
N LEU A 414 5.59 8.99 -9.69
CA LEU A 414 4.69 9.56 -8.70
C LEU A 414 4.79 8.81 -7.35
N VAL A 415 4.87 7.48 -7.38
CA VAL A 415 5.09 6.67 -6.17
C VAL A 415 6.44 7.03 -5.52
N ALA A 416 7.51 7.18 -6.29
CA ALA A 416 8.81 7.61 -5.78
C ALA A 416 8.73 9.00 -5.12
N ALA A 417 8.01 9.94 -5.75
CA ALA A 417 7.85 11.29 -5.21
C ALA A 417 7.12 11.30 -3.85
N VAL A 418 6.11 10.44 -3.71
CA VAL A 418 5.35 10.24 -2.47
C VAL A 418 6.21 9.61 -1.39
N ILE A 419 6.99 8.58 -1.70
CA ILE A 419 7.91 7.94 -0.75
C ILE A 419 8.87 8.97 -0.16
N VAL A 420 9.53 9.75 -1.02
CA VAL A 420 10.43 10.83 -0.59
C VAL A 420 9.67 11.86 0.24
N GLY A 421 8.50 12.33 -0.21
CA GLY A 421 7.69 13.31 0.51
C GLY A 421 7.26 12.85 1.91
N LEU A 422 6.88 11.58 2.06
CA LEU A 422 6.52 10.96 3.34
C LEU A 422 7.73 10.81 4.27
N LEU A 423 8.89 10.43 3.74
CA LEU A 423 10.12 10.31 4.55
C LEU A 423 10.62 11.68 5.03
N VAL A 424 10.44 12.74 4.25
CA VAL A 424 10.68 14.12 4.71
C VAL A 424 9.65 14.54 5.78
N CYS A 425 8.39 14.10 5.64
CA CYS A 425 7.35 14.34 6.64
C CYS A 425 7.68 13.65 7.97
N ALA A 426 8.17 12.41 7.92
CA ALA A 426 8.60 11.64 9.09
C ALA A 426 9.91 12.16 9.71
N GLY A 427 10.62 13.07 9.02
CA GLY A 427 11.92 13.61 9.47
C GLY A 427 13.09 12.65 9.26
N GLU A 428 12.95 11.68 8.36
CA GLU A 428 13.99 10.71 8.04
C GLU A 428 15.05 11.29 7.11
N ILE A 429 14.64 12.12 6.15
CA ILE A 429 15.48 12.78 5.15
C ILE A 429 15.10 14.26 5.01
N ALA A 430 15.92 15.04 4.32
CA ALA A 430 15.67 16.47 4.09
C ALA A 430 15.71 16.84 2.61
N LEU A 431 14.79 17.72 2.22
CA LEU A 431 14.76 18.37 0.91
C LEU A 431 14.90 19.88 1.07
N GLN A 432 15.62 20.51 0.14
CA GLN A 432 15.70 21.97 0.03
C GLN A 432 14.60 22.54 -0.89
N PRO A 433 14.14 23.78 -0.65
CA PRO A 433 13.19 24.44 -1.54
C PRO A 433 13.75 24.53 -2.98
N PRO A 434 12.95 24.21 -4.01
CA PRO A 434 13.42 24.12 -5.39
C PRO A 434 13.94 25.44 -6.00
N HIS A 435 13.62 26.59 -5.43
CA HIS A 435 14.03 27.91 -5.93
C HIS A 435 15.39 28.43 -5.40
N ASN A 436 16.05 27.72 -4.49
CA ASN A 436 17.36 28.12 -3.95
C ASN A 436 18.57 27.70 -4.83
N HIS A 437 18.34 27.41 -6.11
CA HIS A 437 19.34 26.84 -7.02
C HIS A 437 20.43 27.80 -7.54
N ARG A 438 20.44 29.07 -7.13
CA ARG A 438 21.50 30.00 -7.58
C ARG A 438 22.83 29.89 -6.84
N ASP A 439 22.91 29.19 -5.71
CA ASP A 439 24.13 29.19 -4.87
C ASP A 439 24.86 27.83 -4.78
N LEU A 440 24.44 26.80 -5.53
CA LEU A 440 25.10 25.48 -5.48
C LEU A 440 26.44 25.38 -6.23
N LEU A 441 26.98 26.50 -6.72
CA LEU A 441 28.32 26.57 -7.35
C LEU A 441 29.28 27.56 -6.68
N THR A 442 28.94 28.10 -5.52
CA THR A 442 29.87 28.90 -4.71
C THR A 442 30.04 28.25 -3.34
N PRO A 443 31.26 27.88 -2.91
CA PRO A 443 31.52 27.62 -1.51
C PRO A 443 31.44 28.97 -0.80
N THR A 444 30.23 29.42 -0.46
CA THR A 444 30.06 30.56 0.42
C THR A 444 30.49 30.13 1.80
N ALA A 445 31.67 30.59 2.20
CA ALA A 445 32.10 30.66 3.58
C ALA A 445 31.10 31.54 4.35
N SER A 446 30.01 30.94 4.83
CA SER A 446 29.15 31.58 5.82
C SER A 446 29.76 31.32 7.20
N ASN A 447 30.49 32.32 7.68
CA ASN A 447 30.79 32.50 9.10
C ASN A 447 29.48 32.74 9.87
N GLY A 448 28.72 31.66 10.08
CA GLY A 448 27.64 31.60 11.04
C GLY A 448 28.05 30.62 12.12
N LYS A 449 28.30 31.12 13.34
CA LYS A 449 28.64 30.32 14.51
C LYS A 449 27.79 29.06 14.56
N ALA A 450 28.41 27.92 14.25
CA ALA A 450 27.90 26.62 14.62
C ALA A 450 27.70 26.67 16.14
N ARG A 451 26.44 26.69 16.58
CA ARG A 451 26.13 26.22 17.92
C ARG A 451 26.54 24.76 17.92
N THR A 452 27.72 24.50 18.47
CA THR A 452 28.17 23.19 18.90
C THR A 452 27.21 22.74 19.99
N ASP A 453 26.06 22.19 19.59
CA ASP A 453 25.39 21.23 20.46
C ASP A 453 26.27 19.97 20.44
N GLU A 454 26.86 19.71 21.60
CA GLU A 454 27.61 18.51 21.93
C GLU A 454 26.70 17.29 21.82
N SER A 455 26.50 16.81 20.60
CA SER A 455 25.89 15.51 20.28
C SER A 455 26.48 14.93 18.99
N THR A 456 27.76 15.23 18.70
CA THR A 456 28.54 14.52 17.67
C THR A 456 28.99 13.16 18.19
N THR A 457 28.05 12.34 18.65
CA THR A 457 28.25 10.93 18.96
C THR A 457 27.46 10.09 17.98
N ARG A 458 28.09 9.72 16.85
CA ARG A 458 27.97 8.44 16.10
C ARG A 458 28.19 8.59 14.58
N TRP A 459 29.42 8.88 14.15
CA TRP A 459 29.90 8.45 12.83
C TRP A 459 30.64 7.11 12.90
N LYS A 460 30.27 6.24 13.86
CA LYS A 460 31.00 4.99 14.11
C LYS A 460 30.56 3.79 13.27
N ASN A 461 29.45 3.85 12.51
CA ASN A 461 28.84 2.64 11.92
C ASN A 461 28.63 2.63 10.39
N GLY A 462 29.00 3.66 9.61
CA GLY A 462 28.79 3.67 8.14
C GLY A 462 27.42 4.22 7.70
N PRO A 463 27.09 4.22 6.39
CA PRO A 463 25.84 4.78 5.87
C PRO A 463 24.60 4.01 6.36
N GLU A 464 23.53 4.72 6.71
CA GLU A 464 22.25 4.14 7.15
C GLU A 464 21.33 3.80 5.96
N GLU A 465 20.75 2.60 5.95
CA GLU A 465 19.74 2.19 4.98
C GLU A 465 18.33 2.35 5.56
N LEU A 466 17.52 3.20 4.93
CA LEU A 466 16.10 3.35 5.21
C LEU A 466 15.31 2.38 4.33
N ALA A 467 14.84 1.29 4.92
CA ALA A 467 14.12 0.24 4.21
C ALA A 467 12.61 0.53 4.17
N VAL A 468 12.07 0.60 2.95
CA VAL A 468 10.64 0.70 2.67
C VAL A 468 10.13 -0.70 2.38
N ALA A 469 9.27 -1.22 3.25
CA ALA A 469 8.58 -2.48 3.09
C ALA A 469 7.53 -2.35 1.99
N VAL A 470 7.73 -3.01 0.85
CA VAL A 470 6.81 -2.93 -0.28
C VAL A 470 6.03 -4.23 -0.48
N SER A 471 4.75 -4.10 -0.81
CA SER A 471 3.86 -5.19 -1.16
C SER A 471 2.81 -4.72 -2.19
N GLY A 472 2.03 -5.66 -2.70
CA GLY A 472 0.97 -5.40 -3.67
C GLY A 472 1.33 -5.87 -5.09
N GLY A 473 0.32 -6.37 -5.80
CA GLY A 473 0.53 -7.07 -7.07
C GLY A 473 1.19 -6.22 -8.17
N VAL A 474 0.98 -4.89 -8.18
CA VAL A 474 1.64 -4.03 -9.16
C VAL A 474 3.13 -3.93 -8.86
N MET A 475 3.50 -3.63 -7.61
CA MET A 475 4.90 -3.52 -7.21
C MET A 475 5.66 -4.84 -7.39
N GLN A 476 5.01 -5.98 -7.08
CA GLN A 476 5.66 -7.29 -7.04
C GLN A 476 5.67 -8.01 -8.40
N HIS A 477 4.70 -7.74 -9.27
CA HIS A 477 4.49 -8.54 -10.48
C HIS A 477 4.47 -7.74 -11.78
N TYR A 478 4.32 -6.41 -11.76
CA TYR A 478 4.44 -5.62 -12.99
C TYR A 478 5.95 -5.49 -13.34
N PRO A 479 6.41 -6.00 -14.50
CA PRO A 479 7.83 -6.01 -14.87
C PRO A 479 8.51 -4.65 -14.69
N HIS A 480 9.65 -4.64 -13.98
CA HIS A 480 10.48 -3.47 -13.72
C HIS A 480 9.84 -2.35 -12.90
N TYR A 481 8.65 -2.54 -12.32
CA TYR A 481 7.94 -1.47 -11.61
C TYR A 481 8.71 -1.01 -10.37
N LYS A 482 9.17 -1.95 -9.55
CA LYS A 482 9.98 -1.67 -8.36
C LYS A 482 11.32 -1.05 -8.72
N GLU A 483 12.02 -1.57 -9.72
CA GLU A 483 13.32 -1.08 -10.16
C GLU A 483 13.24 0.34 -10.72
N LYS A 484 12.20 0.64 -11.52
CA LYS A 484 11.92 2.00 -11.99
C LYS A 484 11.61 2.94 -10.83
N THR A 485 10.78 2.50 -9.88
CA THR A 485 10.47 3.29 -8.67
C THR A 485 11.74 3.59 -7.87
N GLN A 486 12.58 2.58 -7.61
CA GLN A 486 13.88 2.74 -6.94
C GLN A 486 14.77 3.74 -7.70
N ARG A 487 14.88 3.63 -9.02
CA ARG A 487 15.67 4.55 -9.83
C ARG A 487 15.20 6.00 -9.68
N TYR A 488 13.90 6.25 -9.64
CA TYR A 488 13.37 7.60 -9.40
C TYR A 488 13.66 8.10 -7.99
N ILE A 489 13.59 7.24 -6.96
CA ILE A 489 14.00 7.58 -5.59
C ILE A 489 15.48 7.98 -5.57
N ASP A 490 16.36 7.20 -6.22
CA ASP A 490 17.79 7.49 -6.29
C ASP A 490 18.06 8.82 -6.99
N GLN A 491 17.38 9.09 -8.11
CA GLN A 491 17.49 10.37 -8.83
C GLN A 491 17.02 11.56 -7.97
N LEU A 492 15.94 11.40 -7.22
CA LEU A 492 15.44 12.44 -6.31
C LEU A 492 16.43 12.71 -5.17
N LEU A 493 17.06 11.67 -4.60
CA LEU A 493 18.08 11.82 -3.56
C LEU A 493 19.36 12.46 -4.10
N ILE A 494 19.84 12.05 -5.27
CA ILE A 494 20.97 12.69 -5.95
C ILE A 494 20.67 14.18 -6.16
N ARG A 495 19.44 14.49 -6.58
CA ARG A 495 18.96 15.86 -6.80
C ARG A 495 18.78 16.67 -5.50
N ALA A 496 18.56 16.01 -4.37
CA ALA A 496 18.48 16.62 -3.04
C ALA A 496 19.86 16.96 -2.46
N GLY A 497 20.90 16.22 -2.88
CA GLY A 497 22.24 16.30 -2.32
C GLY A 497 22.43 15.39 -1.09
N PRO A 498 23.62 15.44 -0.47
CA PRO A 498 23.99 14.55 0.63
C PRO A 498 23.01 14.61 1.80
N GLN A 499 22.60 13.45 2.30
CA GLN A 499 21.72 13.33 3.46
C GLN A 499 22.54 13.14 4.75
N GLU A 500 22.02 13.62 5.87
CA GLU A 500 22.62 13.41 7.19
C GLU A 500 22.80 11.90 7.46
N GLY A 501 23.96 11.50 7.99
CA GLY A 501 24.26 10.09 8.25
C GLY A 501 24.47 9.22 7.00
N GLY A 502 24.53 9.82 5.80
CA GLY A 502 24.68 9.06 4.54
C GLY A 502 23.44 8.21 4.19
N LYS A 503 22.27 8.63 4.67
CA LYS A 503 21.01 7.90 4.50
C LYS A 503 20.67 7.64 3.04
N SER A 504 20.37 6.37 2.74
CA SER A 504 19.88 5.91 1.44
C SER A 504 18.54 5.19 1.61
N ILE A 505 17.69 5.21 0.58
CA ILE A 505 16.34 4.61 0.64
C ILE A 505 16.32 3.36 -0.23
N PHE A 506 15.86 2.23 0.30
CA PHE A 506 15.77 0.98 -0.44
C PHE A 506 14.39 0.32 -0.33
N LEU A 507 13.84 -0.07 -1.48
CA LEU A 507 12.60 -0.86 -1.54
C LEU A 507 12.90 -2.34 -1.26
N ARG A 508 12.28 -2.89 -0.22
CA ARG A 508 12.44 -4.30 0.19
C ARG A 508 11.10 -5.02 0.06
N ASP A 509 11.06 -6.10 -0.72
CA ASP A 509 9.83 -6.87 -0.90
C ASP A 509 9.47 -7.60 0.38
N VAL A 510 8.19 -7.51 0.75
CA VAL A 510 7.63 -8.27 1.87
C VAL A 510 6.51 -9.14 1.34
N ASN A 511 6.88 -10.33 0.88
CA ASN A 511 5.94 -11.34 0.44
C ASN A 511 5.03 -11.69 1.62
N ASP A 512 3.72 -11.54 1.42
CA ASP A 512 2.70 -11.82 2.43
C ASP A 512 2.78 -10.94 3.69
N GLY A 513 3.41 -9.76 3.60
CA GLY A 513 3.60 -8.84 4.72
C GLY A 513 2.31 -8.46 5.44
N GLY A 514 1.19 -8.37 4.70
CA GLY A 514 -0.13 -8.16 5.28
C GLY A 514 -0.57 -9.28 6.22
N LEU A 515 -0.33 -10.55 5.87
CA LEU A 515 -0.72 -11.71 6.68
C LEU A 515 0.28 -11.97 7.81
N ILE A 516 1.58 -12.01 7.47
CA ILE A 516 2.66 -12.27 8.44
C ILE A 516 2.73 -11.16 9.49
N GLY A 517 2.73 -9.91 9.05
CA GLY A 517 2.77 -8.74 9.93
C GLY A 517 1.59 -8.67 10.90
N THR A 518 0.43 -9.19 10.47
CA THR A 518 -0.75 -9.29 11.34
C THR A 518 -0.56 -10.30 12.46
N GLY A 519 0.03 -11.46 12.17
CA GLY A 519 0.38 -12.44 13.19
C GLY A 519 1.47 -11.92 14.15
N ILE A 520 2.48 -11.23 13.62
CA ILE A 520 3.52 -10.57 14.42
C ILE A 520 2.90 -9.53 15.36
N LEU A 521 2.00 -8.68 14.86
CA LEU A 521 1.31 -7.69 15.69
C LEU A 521 0.46 -8.33 16.79
N ALA A 522 -0.24 -9.42 16.48
CA ALA A 522 -0.98 -10.19 17.49
C ALA A 522 -0.04 -10.76 18.58
N GLY A 523 1.17 -11.19 18.21
CA GLY A 523 2.18 -11.64 19.17
C GLY A 523 2.82 -10.51 19.98
N THR A 524 3.07 -9.37 19.34
CA THR A 524 3.62 -8.17 19.99
C THR A 524 2.67 -7.70 21.10
N THR A 525 1.36 -7.64 20.83
CA THR A 525 0.38 -7.21 21.82
C THR A 525 0.09 -8.26 22.89
N ALA A 526 0.15 -9.55 22.54
CA ALA A 526 -0.01 -10.62 23.51
C ALA A 526 1.19 -10.72 24.48
N GLY A 527 2.40 -10.40 24.00
CA GLY A 527 3.64 -10.38 24.79
C GLY A 527 3.72 -9.23 25.80
N GLU A 528 2.99 -8.12 25.60
CA GLU A 528 2.92 -7.03 26.57
C GLU A 528 2.23 -7.42 27.90
N ILE A 529 1.60 -8.60 27.99
CA ILE A 529 1.05 -9.16 29.25
C ILE A 529 2.07 -10.08 29.96
N GLY A 530 3.20 -10.41 29.31
CA GLY A 530 4.19 -11.36 29.81
C GLY A 530 5.61 -10.79 29.80
N GLY A 531 5.85 -9.70 30.53
CA GLY A 531 7.18 -9.33 31.03
C GLY A 531 8.32 -9.34 30.01
N ILE A 532 8.33 -8.40 29.07
CA ILE A 532 9.59 -7.90 28.48
C ILE A 532 9.57 -6.37 28.60
N ILE A 533 9.90 -5.91 29.81
CA ILE A 533 10.35 -4.55 30.06
C ILE A 533 11.83 -4.50 29.68
N GLY A 534 12.20 -3.59 28.79
CA GLY A 534 13.55 -3.02 28.76
C GLY A 534 14.45 -3.43 27.59
N SER A 535 14.41 -2.63 26.52
CA SER A 535 15.64 -1.97 26.10
C SER A 535 15.32 -0.51 25.79
N ILE A 536 15.39 0.30 26.84
CA ILE A 536 15.61 1.73 26.71
C ILE A 536 16.99 1.88 26.04
N PHE A 537 17.12 2.83 25.12
CA PHE A 537 18.40 3.30 24.60
C PHE A 537 19.37 3.60 25.77
N GLU A 538 20.24 2.66 26.12
CA GLU A 538 21.35 2.95 27.03
C GLU A 538 22.58 3.40 26.25
N ALA A 539 22.90 4.66 26.45
CA ALA A 539 24.20 5.24 26.14
C ALA A 539 25.26 4.54 27.01
N SER A 540 26.23 3.93 26.33
CA SER A 540 27.41 3.32 26.92
C SER A 540 28.15 4.29 27.84
N SER A 541 28.03 4.08 29.14
CA SER A 541 28.86 4.70 30.18
C SER A 541 29.95 3.70 30.57
N PHE A 542 31.11 3.77 29.92
CA PHE A 542 32.31 3.09 30.40
C PHE A 542 32.94 3.97 31.49
N ASN A 543 32.82 3.54 32.75
CA ASN A 543 33.70 4.00 33.82
C ASN A 543 34.87 3.02 33.95
N SER A 544 36.04 3.60 33.88
CA SER A 544 37.37 3.05 34.09
C SER A 544 37.53 2.40 35.46
N ILE A 545 38.12 1.21 35.50
CA ILE A 545 39.32 0.90 36.31
C ILE A 545 40.26 0.10 35.42
#